data_AF-A0AA86JJ58-F1
#
_entry.id   AF-A0AA86JJ58-F1
#
_cell.length_a   1.000
_cell.length_b   1.000
_cell.length_c   1.000
_cell.angle_alpha   90.00
_cell.angle_beta   90.00
_cell.angle_gamma   90.00
#
_symmetry.space_group_name_H-M   'P 1'
#
loop_
_entity.id
_entity.type
_entity.pdbx_description
1 polymer ?
#
loop_
_entity_poly.entity_id
_entity_poly.type
_entity_poly.pdbx_seq_one_letter_code
_entity_poly.pdbx_strand_id
1 'polypeptide(L)'
;MDKKLSPKQKAFADYYIETGNATEAARRAGYKKPNVQGSQNLEKLSIKSYIEERIKATDEARIAKGNEVLEYLTKVMRGEEKDQFGLDATISDRTKAAELLGKRYRLFTDKMEVTGEVPVVISGGDKLED
;
A
#
# COMPACT_ATOMS: atom_id res chain seq x y z
N MET A 1 -23.10 -0.04 -20.78
CA MET A 1 -23.71 -1.38 -20.60
C MET A 1 -22.65 -2.31 -20.03
N ASP A 2 -22.77 -2.66 -18.74
CA ASP A 2 -21.89 -3.63 -18.09
C ASP A 2 -22.05 -5.00 -18.75
N LYS A 3 -21.17 -5.30 -19.73
CA LYS A 3 -21.07 -6.64 -20.30
C LYS A 3 -20.44 -7.55 -19.24
N LYS A 4 -21.30 -8.24 -18.49
CA LYS A 4 -20.96 -9.32 -17.57
C LYS A 4 -19.96 -10.27 -18.24
N LEU A 5 -18.80 -10.46 -17.61
CA LEU A 5 -17.74 -11.33 -18.12
C LEU A 5 -18.24 -12.77 -18.26
N SER A 6 -17.88 -13.41 -19.38
CA SER A 6 -18.11 -14.85 -19.53
C SER A 6 -17.23 -15.65 -18.56
N PRO A 7 -17.61 -16.89 -18.19
CA PRO A 7 -16.80 -17.75 -17.31
C PRO A 7 -15.35 -17.90 -17.79
N LYS A 8 -15.16 -17.95 -19.11
CA LYS A 8 -13.84 -18.06 -19.74
C LYS A 8 -12.98 -16.81 -19.57
N GLN A 9 -13.58 -15.63 -19.65
CA GLN A 9 -12.86 -14.36 -19.42
C GLN A 9 -12.53 -14.14 -17.95
N LYS A 10 -13.39 -14.60 -17.04
CA LYS A 10 -13.09 -14.62 -15.61
C LYS A 10 -11.89 -15.54 -15.31
N ALA A 11 -11.94 -16.78 -15.80
CA ALA A 11 -10.83 -17.72 -15.66
C ALA A 11 -9.51 -17.15 -16.22
N PHE A 12 -9.55 -16.47 -17.38
CA PHE A 12 -8.37 -15.76 -17.90
C PHE A 12 -7.83 -14.71 -16.94
N ALA A 13 -8.69 -13.82 -16.45
CA ALA A 13 -8.28 -12.78 -15.51
C ALA A 13 -7.73 -13.37 -14.21
N ASP A 14 -8.33 -14.45 -13.72
CA ASP A 14 -7.91 -15.11 -12.49
C ASP A 14 -6.50 -15.72 -12.64
N TYR A 15 -6.24 -16.44 -13.73
CA TYR A 15 -4.91 -16.97 -14.03
C TYR A 15 -3.89 -15.88 -14.37
N TYR A 16 -4.32 -14.76 -14.94
CA TYR A 16 -3.42 -13.65 -15.23
C TYR A 16 -2.91 -13.00 -13.94
N ILE A 17 -3.78 -12.83 -12.94
CA ILE A 17 -3.39 -12.35 -11.61
C ILE A 17 -2.43 -13.32 -10.93
N GLU A 18 -2.61 -14.63 -11.09
CA GLU A 18 -1.72 -15.65 -10.53
C GLU A 18 -0.35 -15.68 -11.21
N THR A 19 -0.31 -15.62 -12.54
CA THR A 19 0.89 -15.92 -13.33
C THR A 19 1.65 -14.69 -13.83
N GLY A 20 1.00 -13.52 -13.87
CA GLY A 20 1.53 -12.32 -14.50
C GLY A 20 1.75 -12.44 -16.02
N ASN A 21 1.28 -13.52 -16.66
CA ASN A 21 1.57 -13.83 -18.05
C ASN A 21 0.28 -14.04 -18.86
N ALA A 22 0.01 -13.15 -19.82
CA ALA A 22 -1.21 -13.17 -20.62
C ALA A 22 -1.34 -14.43 -21.49
N THR A 23 -0.23 -14.92 -22.06
CA THR A 23 -0.22 -16.11 -22.90
C THR A 23 -0.54 -17.36 -22.07
N GLU A 24 0.10 -17.49 -20.91
CA GLU A 24 -0.14 -18.62 -20.01
C GLU A 24 -1.56 -18.58 -19.43
N ALA A 25 -2.04 -17.42 -19.01
CA ALA A 25 -3.41 -17.24 -18.56
C ALA A 25 -4.44 -17.62 -19.64
N ALA A 26 -4.20 -17.24 -20.90
CA ALA A 26 -5.06 -17.61 -22.01
C ALA A 26 -5.02 -19.12 -22.30
N ARG A 27 -3.85 -19.76 -22.18
CA ARG A 27 -3.70 -21.21 -22.32
C ARG A 27 -4.51 -21.95 -21.26
N ARG A 28 -4.33 -21.60 -19.98
CA ARG A 28 -5.05 -22.20 -18.85
C ARG A 28 -6.56 -21.95 -18.90
N ALA A 29 -6.98 -20.78 -19.39
CA ALA A 29 -8.39 -20.46 -19.61
C ALA A 29 -8.99 -21.13 -20.89
N GLY A 30 -8.21 -21.92 -21.62
CA GLY A 30 -8.69 -22.72 -22.76
C GLY A 30 -8.89 -21.93 -24.06
N TYR A 31 -8.19 -20.81 -24.28
CA TYR A 31 -8.23 -20.08 -25.54
C TYR A 31 -7.48 -20.83 -26.65
N LYS A 32 -8.01 -20.80 -27.89
CA LYS A 32 -7.47 -21.55 -29.03
C LYS A 32 -6.17 -20.96 -29.56
N LYS A 33 -5.99 -19.64 -29.46
CA LYS A 33 -4.78 -18.91 -29.88
C LYS A 33 -4.24 -18.07 -28.72
N PRO A 34 -3.63 -18.69 -27.67
CA PRO A 34 -3.24 -18.00 -26.45
C PRO A 34 -2.33 -16.78 -26.67
N ASN A 35 -1.35 -16.90 -27.58
CA ASN A 35 -0.39 -15.82 -27.87
C ASN A 35 -1.05 -14.53 -28.41
N VAL A 36 -2.18 -14.65 -29.09
CA VAL A 36 -2.91 -13.50 -29.67
C VAL A 36 -4.06 -13.09 -28.75
N GLN A 37 -4.83 -14.06 -28.27
CA GLN A 37 -6.03 -13.83 -27.47
C GLN A 37 -5.70 -13.36 -26.05
N GLY A 38 -4.51 -13.69 -25.52
CA GLY A 38 -4.03 -13.17 -24.24
C GLY A 38 -3.93 -11.65 -24.26
N SER A 39 -3.16 -11.09 -25.20
CA SER A 39 -3.00 -9.64 -25.35
C SER A 39 -4.34 -8.94 -25.65
N GLN A 40 -5.14 -9.50 -26.56
CA GLN A 40 -6.48 -8.94 -26.88
C GLN A 40 -7.42 -8.95 -25.67
N ASN A 41 -7.32 -9.95 -24.78
CA ASN A 41 -8.14 -9.97 -23.58
C ASN A 41 -7.70 -8.87 -22.59
N LEU A 42 -6.39 -8.59 -22.49
CA LEU A 42 -5.92 -7.47 -21.68
C LEU A 42 -6.37 -6.11 -22.22
N GLU A 43 -6.63 -5.95 -23.51
CA GLU A 43 -7.14 -4.69 -24.07
C GLU A 43 -8.62 -4.43 -23.76
N LYS A 44 -9.39 -5.48 -23.43
CA LYS A 44 -10.82 -5.36 -23.16
C LYS A 44 -11.06 -4.67 -21.82
N LEU A 45 -11.73 -3.52 -21.87
CA LEU A 45 -12.04 -2.72 -20.68
C LEU A 45 -12.73 -3.55 -19.58
N SER A 46 -13.68 -4.41 -19.93
CA SER A 46 -14.38 -5.25 -18.94
C SER A 46 -13.46 -6.26 -18.24
N ILE A 47 -12.43 -6.77 -18.91
CA ILE A 47 -11.44 -7.67 -18.30
C ILE A 47 -10.47 -6.87 -17.43
N LYS A 48 -10.00 -5.72 -17.90
CA LYS A 48 -9.14 -4.81 -17.11
C LYS A 48 -9.82 -4.41 -15.80
N SER A 49 -11.06 -3.92 -15.86
CA SER A 49 -11.79 -3.49 -14.67
C SER A 49 -11.97 -4.63 -13.66
N TYR A 50 -12.23 -5.87 -14.12
CA TYR A 50 -12.33 -7.02 -13.22
C TYR A 50 -10.99 -7.42 -12.60
N ILE A 51 -9.88 -7.34 -13.36
CA ILE A 51 -8.54 -7.58 -12.83
C ILE A 51 -8.21 -6.54 -11.75
N GLU A 52 -8.45 -5.26 -12.03
CA GLU A 52 -8.23 -4.16 -11.10
C GLU A 52 -9.08 -4.31 -9.83
N GLU A 53 -10.36 -4.64 -9.97
CA GLU A 53 -11.26 -4.88 -8.84
C GLU A 53 -10.77 -6.05 -7.97
N ARG A 54 -10.35 -7.17 -8.56
CA ARG A 54 -9.80 -8.30 -7.80
C ARG A 54 -8.48 -7.97 -7.10
N ILE A 55 -7.56 -7.28 -7.77
CA ILE A 55 -6.29 -6.87 -7.16
C ILE A 55 -6.57 -5.92 -6.00
N LYS A 56 -7.42 -4.92 -6.21
CA LYS A 56 -7.84 -3.97 -5.18
C LYS A 56 -8.48 -4.67 -3.98
N ALA A 57 -9.41 -5.59 -4.22
CA ALA A 57 -10.04 -6.38 -3.15
C ALA A 57 -9.01 -7.23 -2.39
N THR A 58 -8.03 -7.82 -3.09
CA THR A 58 -6.96 -8.60 -2.45
C THR A 58 -6.01 -7.70 -1.66
N ASP A 59 -5.69 -6.50 -2.15
CA ASP A 59 -4.85 -5.53 -1.45
C ASP A 59 -5.55 -4.89 -0.25
N GLU A 60 -6.87 -4.70 -0.32
CA GLU A 60 -7.70 -4.30 0.81
C GLU A 60 -7.76 -5.39 1.88
N ALA A 61 -7.85 -6.67 1.48
CA ALA A 61 -7.88 -7.79 2.44
C ALA A 61 -6.50 -8.14 3.04
N ARG A 62 -5.40 -7.91 2.30
CA ARG A 62 -4.05 -8.33 2.71
C ARG A 62 -3.27 -7.25 3.44
N ILE A 63 -3.51 -5.98 3.11
CA ILE A 63 -2.72 -4.85 3.61
C ILE A 63 -3.61 -3.92 4.41
N ALA A 64 -3.30 -3.82 5.72
CA ALA A 64 -4.00 -2.89 6.58
C ALA A 64 -3.89 -1.45 6.06
N LYS A 65 -5.03 -0.77 5.94
CA LYS A 65 -5.04 0.64 5.54
C LYS A 65 -4.63 1.53 6.72
N GLY A 66 -4.23 2.77 6.42
CA GLY A 66 -3.81 3.71 7.47
C GLY A 66 -4.85 3.89 8.59
N ASN A 67 -6.14 3.86 8.28
CA ASN A 67 -7.21 3.95 9.29
C ASN A 67 -7.32 2.69 10.14
N GLU A 68 -7.15 1.51 9.54
CA GLU A 68 -7.17 0.23 10.25
C GLU A 68 -6.00 0.10 11.22
N VAL A 69 -4.81 0.57 10.81
CA VAL A 69 -3.65 0.67 11.71
C VAL A 69 -3.95 1.59 12.89
N LEU A 70 -4.59 2.74 12.66
CA LEU A 70 -4.95 3.66 13.74
C LEU A 70 -6.02 3.07 14.66
N GLU A 71 -7.00 2.37 14.11
CA GLU A 71 -8.04 1.68 14.89
C GLU A 71 -7.41 0.61 15.80
N TYR A 72 -6.55 -0.24 15.23
CA TYR A 72 -5.80 -1.25 15.97
C TYR A 72 -4.97 -0.62 17.10
N LEU A 73 -4.16 0.41 16.80
CA LEU A 73 -3.38 1.11 17.83
C LEU A 73 -4.27 1.73 18.92
N THR A 74 -5.47 2.22 18.56
CA THR A 74 -6.42 2.77 19.53
C THR A 74 -6.95 1.68 20.47
N LYS A 75 -7.32 0.51 19.94
CA LYS A 75 -7.78 -0.64 20.75
C LYS A 75 -6.67 -1.13 21.68
N VAL A 76 -5.44 -1.27 21.18
CA VAL A 76 -4.27 -1.59 22.01
C VAL A 76 -4.11 -0.55 23.12
N MET A 77 -4.04 0.74 22.80
CA MET A 77 -3.88 1.83 23.80
C MET A 77 -4.95 1.75 24.91
N ARG A 78 -6.22 1.47 24.53
CA ARG A 78 -7.34 1.35 25.46
C ARG A 78 -7.35 0.06 26.28
N GLY A 79 -6.53 -0.94 25.92
CA GLY A 79 -6.52 -2.25 26.57
C GLY A 79 -7.68 -3.15 26.11
N GLU A 80 -8.18 -2.93 24.89
CA GLU A 80 -9.25 -3.74 24.30
C GLU A 80 -8.70 -4.97 23.55
N GLU A 81 -7.40 -4.98 23.23
CA GLU A 81 -6.73 -6.10 22.57
C GLU A 81 -6.08 -7.06 23.56
N LYS A 82 -6.15 -8.35 23.23
CA LYS A 82 -5.52 -9.44 23.98
C LYS A 82 -4.37 -10.05 23.21
N ASP A 83 -3.39 -10.59 23.93
CA ASP A 83 -2.32 -11.37 23.32
C ASP A 83 -2.80 -12.80 22.94
N GLN A 84 -1.89 -13.59 22.36
CA GLN A 84 -2.17 -14.97 21.96
C GLN A 84 -2.56 -15.91 23.11
N PHE A 85 -2.32 -15.51 24.36
CA PHE A 85 -2.67 -16.26 25.57
C PHE A 85 -3.95 -15.71 26.24
N GLY A 86 -4.60 -14.71 25.65
CA GLY A 86 -5.80 -14.07 26.20
C GLY A 86 -5.52 -13.06 27.31
N LEU A 87 -4.27 -12.67 27.52
CA LEU A 87 -3.87 -11.66 28.49
C LEU A 87 -4.01 -10.26 27.89
N ASP A 88 -4.30 -9.27 28.73
CA ASP A 88 -4.35 -7.86 28.29
C ASP A 88 -3.00 -7.40 27.76
N ALA A 89 -3.02 -6.51 26.76
CA ALA A 89 -1.83 -5.81 26.31
C ALA A 89 -1.09 -5.15 27.48
N THR A 90 0.23 -5.31 27.53
CA THR A 90 1.03 -4.80 28.65
C THR A 90 0.99 -3.26 28.69
N ILE A 91 1.23 -2.66 29.86
CA ILE A 91 1.33 -1.19 29.97
C ILE A 91 2.38 -0.62 29.01
N SER A 92 3.47 -1.36 28.75
CA SER A 92 4.50 -0.98 27.77
C SER A 92 3.92 -0.90 26.36
N ASP A 93 3.20 -1.93 25.91
CA ASP A 93 2.58 -1.97 24.58
C ASP A 93 1.53 -0.86 24.41
N ARG A 94 0.74 -0.63 25.46
CA ARG A 94 -0.27 0.44 25.50
C ARG A 94 0.36 1.83 25.41
N THR A 95 1.46 2.04 26.14
CA THR A 95 2.23 3.29 26.08
C THR A 95 2.85 3.47 24.70
N LYS A 96 3.34 2.40 24.08
CA LYS A 96 3.88 2.45 22.72
C LYS A 96 2.81 2.81 21.69
N ALA A 97 1.61 2.24 21.81
CA ALA A 97 0.49 2.60 20.95
C ALA A 97 0.12 4.09 21.10
N ALA A 98 0.08 4.60 22.33
CA ALA A 98 -0.15 6.02 22.61
C ALA A 98 0.94 6.93 22.00
N GLU A 99 2.21 6.54 22.09
CA GLU A 99 3.33 7.26 21.46
C GLU A 99 3.16 7.33 19.93
N LEU A 100 2.84 6.21 19.29
CA LEU A 100 2.67 6.17 17.83
C LEU A 100 1.49 7.02 17.36
N LEU A 101 0.36 6.98 18.10
CA LEU A 101 -0.78 7.86 17.85
C LEU A 101 -0.41 9.34 18.08
N GLY A 102 0.33 9.63 19.15
CA GLY A 102 0.80 10.99 19.43
C GLY A 102 1.72 11.54 18.35
N LYS A 103 2.61 10.71 17.78
CA LYS A 103 3.44 11.09 16.62
C LYS A 103 2.60 11.40 15.39
N ARG A 104 1.57 10.59 15.11
CA ARG A 104 0.62 10.85 14.00
C ARG A 104 -0.07 12.21 14.15
N TYR A 105 -0.44 12.59 15.37
CA TYR A 105 -1.09 13.86 15.68
C TYR A 105 -0.11 15.00 16.01
N ARG A 106 1.20 14.77 15.87
CA ARG A 106 2.27 15.75 16.18
C ARG A 106 2.16 16.32 17.61
N LEU A 107 1.78 15.48 18.57
CA LEU A 107 1.72 15.87 20.00
C LEU A 107 3.11 16.06 20.62
N PHE A 108 4.15 15.53 19.96
CA PHE A 108 5.53 15.61 20.41
C PHE A 108 6.33 16.52 19.46
N THR A 109 7.23 17.31 20.05
CA THR A 109 8.19 18.14 19.33
C THR A 109 9.59 17.66 19.67
N ASP A 110 10.33 17.20 18.66
CA ASP A 110 11.74 16.87 18.84
C ASP A 110 12.56 18.15 18.71
N LYS A 111 13.20 18.56 19.82
CA LYS A 111 14.17 19.67 19.79
C LYS A 111 15.53 19.10 19.40
N MET A 112 16.04 19.53 18.25
CA MET A 112 17.42 19.27 17.84
C MET A 112 18.26 20.51 18.13
N GLU A 113 19.29 20.36 18.96
CA GLU A 113 20.35 21.36 19.07
C GLU A 113 21.34 21.16 17.92
N VAL A 114 21.43 22.14 17.03
CA VAL A 114 22.41 22.14 15.93
C VAL A 114 23.53 23.09 16.31
N THR A 115 24.66 22.54 16.74
CA THR A 115 25.91 23.27 16.90
C THR A 115 26.73 23.13 15.61
N GLY A 116 26.65 24.12 14.74
CA GLY A 116 27.47 24.20 13.53
C GLY A 116 27.83 25.64 13.23
N GLU A 117 29.11 25.90 12.96
CA GLU A 117 29.53 27.17 12.38
C GLU A 117 28.98 27.22 10.95
N VAL A 118 28.05 28.13 10.69
CA VAL A 118 27.53 28.36 9.34
C VAL A 118 28.57 29.22 8.62
N PRO A 119 29.34 28.69 7.63
CA PRO A 119 30.32 29.49 6.92
C PRO A 119 29.59 30.56 6.11
N VAL A 120 29.80 31.82 6.47
CA VAL A 120 29.28 32.96 5.71
C VAL A 120 30.20 33.18 4.51
N VAL A 121 29.78 32.74 3.33
CA VAL A 121 30.47 33.05 2.07
C VAL A 121 29.92 34.37 1.54
N ILE A 122 30.70 35.45 1.65
CA ILE A 122 30.38 36.74 1.04
C ILE A 122 30.95 36.73 -0.38
N SER A 123 30.08 36.57 -1.39
CA SER A 123 30.46 36.68 -2.80
C SER A 123 30.29 38.13 -3.29
N GLY A 124 31.36 38.73 -3.82
CA GLY A 124 31.32 40.11 -4.36
C GLY A 124 32.48 41.03 -3.97
N GLY A 125 33.50 40.54 -3.26
CA GLY A 125 34.71 41.31 -2.92
C GLY A 125 35.48 41.84 -4.14
N ASP A 126 35.31 41.22 -5.30
CA ASP A 126 35.95 41.63 -6.56
C ASP A 126 35.40 42.95 -7.16
N LYS A 127 34.43 43.61 -6.48
CA LYS A 127 33.89 44.92 -6.88
C LYS A 127 34.30 46.07 -5.95
N LEU A 128 35.21 45.82 -5.01
CA LEU A 128 35.82 46.89 -4.23
C LEU A 128 37.04 47.38 -5.04
N GLU A 129 36.83 48.46 -5.81
CA GLU A 129 37.94 49.26 -6.36
C GLU A 129 38.73 49.88 -5.19
N ASP A 130 40.07 49.89 -5.30
CA ASP A 130 41.03 50.40 -4.29
C ASP A 130 40.74 51.84 -3.81
#